data_AF-A0A8I1MDQ7-F1
#
_entry.id   AF-A0A8I1MDQ7-F1
#
_cell.length_a   1.000
_cell.length_b   1.000
_cell.length_c   1.000
_cell.angle_alpha   90.00
_cell.angle_beta   90.00
_cell.angle_gamma   90.00
#
_symmetry.space_group_name_H-M   'P 1'
#
loop_
_entity.id
_entity.type
_entity.pdbx_description
1 polymer ?
#
loop_
_entity_poly.entity_id
_entity_poly.type
_entity_poly.pdbx_seq_one_letter_code
_entity_poly.pdbx_strand_id
1 'polypeptide(L)'
;MLVEINLLPQKERGNKLFVWGLVTIAALVLLVGSFIIWEYFSLVEKEQSATIAIQEVQADQAVKKAQLQKSNDGKEVEELVSAIEWAQSYPMKTVPIIKEFTAALPHRGFLKRFAYSAENETVEIQIQFDEQRQSSYYLSRLKNDVSIVKDAQVLTVEAEKSEKENEDKTIQSEESIIPRYVATYSVQIDRKAVGNLVKKEKEKEDQ
;
A
#
# COMPACT_ATOMS: atom_id res chain seq x y z
N MET A 1 -5.76 13.70 -122.25
CA MET A 1 -6.12 14.24 -120.93
C MET A 1 -6.61 13.10 -120.08
N LEU A 2 -5.81 12.67 -119.10
CA LEU A 2 -6.25 11.73 -118.07
C LEU A 2 -6.57 12.57 -116.83
N VAL A 3 -7.80 12.50 -116.38
CA VAL A 3 -8.22 13.05 -115.09
C VAL A 3 -8.17 11.88 -114.11
N GLU A 4 -7.21 11.92 -113.19
CA GLU A 4 -7.12 11.00 -112.07
C GLU A 4 -8.24 11.34 -111.09
N ILE A 5 -9.31 10.52 -111.09
CA ILE A 5 -10.35 10.63 -110.09
C ILE A 5 -9.81 9.96 -108.82
N ASN A 6 -9.52 10.76 -107.81
CA ASN A 6 -9.18 10.29 -106.49
C ASN A 6 -10.43 9.71 -105.81
N LEU A 7 -10.63 8.38 -105.90
CA LEU A 7 -11.73 7.65 -105.25
C LEU A 7 -11.35 7.19 -103.83
N LEU A 8 -10.80 8.08 -102.99
CA LEU A 8 -10.74 7.78 -101.57
C LEU A 8 -12.12 8.05 -100.92
N PRO A 9 -12.80 7.03 -100.36
CA PRO A 9 -14.02 7.26 -99.61
C PRO A 9 -13.69 8.07 -98.35
N GLN A 10 -14.30 9.25 -98.21
CA GLN A 10 -14.16 10.04 -96.99
C GLN A 10 -14.88 9.31 -95.86
N LYS A 11 -14.09 8.85 -94.88
CA LYS A 11 -14.56 8.16 -93.68
C LYS A 11 -15.65 8.98 -93.00
N GLU A 12 -16.86 8.41 -92.95
CA GLU A 12 -18.01 9.00 -92.26
C GLU A 12 -17.59 9.39 -90.84
N ARG A 13 -17.75 10.67 -90.51
CA ARG A 13 -17.52 11.17 -89.17
C ARG A 13 -18.65 10.62 -88.31
N GLY A 14 -18.46 9.40 -87.78
CA GLY A 14 -19.43 8.76 -86.90
C GLY A 14 -19.89 9.73 -85.80
N ASN A 15 -21.13 9.57 -85.35
CA ASN A 15 -21.82 10.44 -84.40
C ASN A 15 -21.12 10.50 -83.02
N LYS A 16 -19.94 11.13 -82.95
CA LYS A 16 -19.14 11.31 -81.74
C LYS A 16 -19.93 12.03 -80.66
N LEU A 17 -20.88 12.89 -81.06
CA LEU A 17 -21.80 13.59 -80.16
C LEU A 17 -22.77 12.64 -79.45
N PHE A 18 -23.28 11.61 -80.14
CA PHE A 18 -24.17 10.62 -79.53
C PHE A 18 -23.41 9.73 -78.53
N VAL A 19 -22.19 9.30 -78.90
CA VAL A 19 -21.32 8.53 -78.01
C VAL A 19 -20.93 9.35 -76.78
N TRP A 20 -20.57 10.63 -76.95
CA TRP A 20 -20.28 11.53 -75.83
C TRP A 20 -21.50 11.77 -74.93
N GLY A 21 -22.68 11.96 -75.51
CA GLY A 21 -23.94 12.10 -74.75
C GLY A 21 -24.21 10.87 -73.86
N LEU A 22 -24.04 9.67 -74.41
CA LEU A 22 -24.23 8.43 -73.66
C LEU A 22 -23.20 8.26 -72.54
N VAL A 23 -21.94 8.62 -72.78
CA VAL A 23 -20.89 8.63 -71.75
C VAL A 23 -21.20 9.63 -70.63
N THR A 24 -21.70 10.82 -70.95
CA THR A 24 -22.06 11.81 -69.93
C THR A 24 -23.24 11.35 -69.05
N ILE A 25 -24.24 10.69 -69.64
CA ILE A 25 -25.37 10.14 -68.89
C ILE A 25 -24.91 8.98 -68.01
N ALA A 26 -24.07 8.08 -68.53
CA ALA A 26 -23.50 6.98 -67.74
C ALA A 26 -22.66 7.50 -66.57
N ALA A 27 -21.86 8.54 -66.78
CA ALA A 27 -21.08 9.18 -65.73
C ALA A 27 -21.97 9.81 -64.64
N LEU A 28 -23.09 10.44 -65.04
CA LEU A 28 -24.03 11.04 -64.10
C LEU A 28 -24.75 9.99 -63.25
N VAL A 29 -25.16 8.87 -63.86
CA VAL A 29 -25.75 7.73 -63.13
C VAL A 29 -24.76 7.14 -62.12
N LEU A 30 -23.50 6.99 -62.50
CA LEU A 30 -22.46 6.50 -61.58
C LEU A 30 -22.20 7.46 -60.42
N LEU A 31 -22.18 8.77 -60.67
CA LEU A 31 -22.03 9.77 -59.61
C LEU A 31 -23.19 9.74 -58.61
N VAL A 32 -24.43 9.71 -59.10
CA VAL A 32 -25.62 9.65 -58.24
C VAL A 32 -25.66 8.32 -57.47
N GLY A 33 -25.35 7.21 -58.14
CA GLY A 33 -25.27 5.90 -57.49
C GLY A 33 -24.20 5.85 -56.40
N SER A 34 -23.01 6.40 -56.66
CA SER A 34 -21.94 6.48 -55.67
C SER A 34 -22.32 7.34 -54.46
N PHE A 35 -23.05 8.44 -54.69
CA PHE A 35 -23.50 9.33 -53.62
C PHE A 35 -24.49 8.62 -52.68
N ILE A 36 -25.47 7.92 -53.24
CA ILE A 36 -26.48 7.18 -52.45
C ILE A 36 -25.83 6.06 -51.62
N ILE A 37 -24.88 5.34 -52.20
CA ILE A 37 -24.16 4.26 -51.49
C ILE A 37 -23.37 4.85 -50.31
N TRP A 38 -22.67 5.95 -50.53
CA TRP A 38 -21.88 6.59 -49.48
C TRP A 38 -22.73 7.14 -48.32
N GLU A 39 -23.90 7.71 -48.64
CA GLU A 39 -24.84 8.21 -47.64
C GLU A 39 -25.42 7.07 -46.80
N TYR A 40 -25.75 5.92 -47.42
CA TYR A 40 -26.21 4.74 -46.71
C TYR A 40 -25.16 4.19 -45.73
N PHE A 41 -23.90 4.05 -46.17
CA PHE A 41 -22.81 3.60 -45.28
C PHE A 41 -22.57 4.57 -44.11
N SER A 42 -22.59 5.88 -44.39
CA SER A 42 -22.42 6.90 -43.35
C SER A 42 -23.53 6.89 -42.32
N LEU A 43 -24.76 6.53 -42.70
CA LEU A 43 -25.89 6.44 -41.78
C LEU A 43 -25.79 5.20 -40.88
N VAL A 44 -25.37 4.07 -41.44
CA VAL A 44 -25.16 2.82 -40.68
C VAL A 44 -24.04 2.96 -39.65
N GLU A 45 -22.93 3.62 -40.01
CA GLU A 45 -21.84 3.90 -39.06
C GLU A 45 -22.28 4.79 -37.89
N LYS A 46 -23.15 5.77 -38.15
CA LYS A 46 -23.72 6.63 -37.12
C LYS A 46 -24.64 5.87 -36.16
N GLU A 47 -25.45 4.94 -36.66
CA GLU A 47 -26.29 4.11 -35.79
C GLU A 47 -25.46 3.14 -34.93
N GLN A 48 -24.40 2.56 -35.51
CA GLN A 48 -23.51 1.66 -34.77
C GLN A 48 -22.76 2.41 -33.66
N SER A 49 -22.19 3.58 -33.98
CA SER A 49 -21.50 4.40 -32.98
C SER A 49 -22.43 4.91 -31.87
N ALA A 50 -23.66 5.30 -32.20
CA ALA A 50 -24.67 5.67 -31.20
C ALA A 50 -25.04 4.48 -30.29
N THR A 51 -25.16 3.28 -30.86
CA THR A 51 -25.48 2.07 -30.10
C THR A 51 -24.33 1.69 -29.15
N ILE A 52 -23.09 1.78 -29.61
CA ILE A 52 -21.89 1.52 -28.78
C ILE A 52 -21.81 2.53 -27.64
N ALA A 53 -22.03 3.82 -27.90
CA ALA A 53 -22.03 4.85 -26.86
C ALA A 53 -23.13 4.61 -25.81
N ILE A 54 -24.31 4.16 -26.22
CA ILE A 54 -25.40 3.80 -25.30
C ILE A 54 -25.00 2.61 -24.42
N GLN A 55 -24.38 1.57 -25.00
CA GLN A 55 -23.91 0.41 -24.25
C GLN A 55 -22.82 0.77 -23.24
N GLU A 56 -21.87 1.62 -23.63
CA GLU A 56 -20.81 2.12 -22.74
C GLU A 56 -21.40 2.91 -21.56
N VAL A 57 -22.33 3.83 -21.84
CA VAL A 57 -23.01 4.60 -20.78
C VAL A 57 -23.80 3.69 -19.84
N GLN A 58 -24.47 2.64 -20.36
CA GLN A 58 -25.18 1.68 -19.52
C GLN A 58 -24.24 0.85 -18.64
N ALA A 59 -23.10 0.41 -19.20
CA ALA A 59 -22.07 -0.30 -18.44
C ALA A 59 -21.51 0.57 -17.31
N ASP A 60 -21.19 1.82 -17.59
CA ASP A 60 -20.71 2.79 -16.60
C ASP A 60 -21.73 3.05 -15.49
N GLN A 61 -23.01 3.18 -15.85
CA GLN A 61 -24.09 3.32 -14.87
C GLN A 61 -24.23 2.08 -14.00
N ALA A 62 -24.10 0.88 -14.56
CA ALA A 62 -24.16 -0.37 -13.79
C ALA A 62 -23.00 -0.48 -12.79
N VAL A 63 -21.78 -0.12 -13.21
CA VAL A 63 -20.60 -0.09 -12.32
C VAL A 63 -20.79 0.91 -11.19
N LYS A 64 -21.22 2.14 -11.50
CA LYS A 64 -21.45 3.19 -10.48
C LYS A 64 -22.56 2.81 -9.51
N LYS A 65 -23.66 2.21 -9.98
CA LYS A 65 -24.74 1.69 -9.13
C LYS A 65 -24.25 0.55 -8.22
N ALA A 66 -23.45 -0.37 -8.75
CA ALA A 66 -22.87 -1.45 -7.95
C ALA A 66 -21.90 -0.92 -6.89
N GLN A 67 -21.15 0.14 -7.18
CA GLN A 67 -20.26 0.79 -6.21
C GLN A 67 -21.05 1.51 -5.11
N LEU A 68 -22.12 2.23 -5.46
CA LEU A 68 -22.99 2.87 -4.47
C LEU A 68 -23.73 1.86 -3.58
N GLN A 69 -24.14 0.71 -4.12
CA GLN A 69 -24.71 -0.37 -3.32
C GLN A 69 -23.67 -0.96 -2.35
N LYS A 70 -22.42 -1.14 -2.79
CA LYS A 70 -21.32 -1.60 -1.91
C LYS A 70 -20.97 -0.60 -0.81
N SER A 71 -21.13 0.71 -1.05
CA SER A 71 -20.92 1.75 -0.03
C SER A 71 -22.08 1.86 0.96
N ASN A 72 -23.32 1.68 0.49
CA ASN A 72 -24.51 1.71 1.37
C ASN A 72 -24.68 0.43 2.21
N ASP A 73 -24.11 -0.71 1.79
CA ASP A 73 -24.10 -1.95 2.57
C ASP A 73 -23.05 -1.90 3.68
N GLY A 74 -23.27 -1.08 4.71
CA GLY A 74 -22.69 -1.23 6.06
C GLY A 74 -21.17 -1.15 6.23
N LYS A 75 -20.38 -1.15 5.14
CA LYS A 75 -18.91 -1.18 5.19
C LYS A 75 -18.32 0.09 5.74
N GLU A 76 -18.87 1.25 5.41
CA GLU A 76 -18.42 2.52 6.00
C GLU A 76 -18.67 2.54 7.51
N VAL A 77 -19.78 1.97 7.97
CA VAL A 77 -20.10 1.86 9.40
C VAL A 77 -19.19 0.83 10.08
N GLU A 78 -18.92 -0.30 9.43
CA GLU A 78 -18.01 -1.32 9.92
C GLU A 78 -16.57 -0.80 10.01
N GLU A 79 -16.10 -0.03 9.02
CA GLU A 79 -14.82 0.66 9.04
C GLU A 79 -14.75 1.68 10.17
N LEU A 80 -15.79 2.49 10.37
CA LEU A 80 -15.88 3.45 11.48
C LEU A 80 -15.87 2.75 12.85
N VAL A 81 -16.61 1.65 13.01
CA VAL A 81 -16.63 0.84 14.24
C VAL A 81 -15.26 0.24 14.49
N SER A 82 -14.60 -0.30 13.46
CA SER A 82 -13.25 -0.85 13.59
C SER A 82 -12.20 0.22 13.95
N ALA A 83 -12.35 1.45 13.43
CA ALA A 83 -11.49 2.58 13.77
C ALA A 83 -11.71 3.05 15.21
N ILE A 84 -12.96 3.05 15.69
CA ILE A 84 -13.30 3.34 17.09
C ILE A 84 -12.75 2.24 18.01
N GLU A 85 -12.91 0.96 17.65
CA GLU A 85 -12.36 -0.15 18.42
C GLU A 85 -10.84 -0.07 18.49
N TRP A 86 -10.16 0.20 17.37
CA TRP A 86 -8.72 0.45 17.34
C TRP A 86 -8.32 1.60 18.27
N ALA A 87 -9.02 2.74 18.19
CA ALA A 87 -8.78 3.93 19.00
C ALA A 87 -9.10 3.75 20.49
N GLN A 88 -10.03 2.87 20.87
CA GLN A 88 -10.28 2.52 22.28
C GLN A 88 -9.25 1.53 22.81
N SER A 89 -8.74 0.68 21.93
CA SER A 89 -7.77 -0.34 22.27
C SER A 89 -6.34 0.25 22.40
N TYR A 90 -6.07 1.39 21.78
CA TYR A 90 -4.81 2.13 21.83
C TYR A 90 -4.97 3.46 22.57
N PRO A 91 -4.09 3.84 23.52
CA PRO A 91 -2.86 3.17 23.94
C PRO A 91 -3.05 2.22 25.12
N MET A 92 -2.33 1.09 25.09
CA MET A 92 -2.13 0.24 26.26
C MET A 92 -1.37 1.00 27.34
N LYS A 93 -1.76 0.86 28.61
CA LYS A 93 -1.02 1.47 29.73
C LYS A 93 0.36 0.83 29.84
N THR A 94 1.40 1.62 29.57
CA THR A 94 2.81 1.16 29.59
C THR A 94 3.43 1.16 30.99
N VAL A 95 2.91 1.98 31.92
CA VAL A 95 3.44 2.10 33.28
C VAL A 95 3.53 0.76 34.03
N PRO A 96 2.47 -0.07 34.07
CA PRO A 96 2.53 -1.36 34.77
C PRO A 96 3.52 -2.33 34.11
N ILE A 97 3.65 -2.26 32.78
CA ILE A 97 4.59 -3.10 32.02
C ILE A 97 6.02 -2.74 32.38
N ILE A 98 6.35 -1.45 32.36
CA ILE A 98 7.67 -0.96 32.73
C ILE A 98 7.97 -1.35 34.18
N LYS A 99 7.02 -1.19 35.09
CA LYS A 99 7.17 -1.57 36.51
C LYS A 99 7.53 -3.04 36.68
N GLU A 100 6.81 -3.93 36.02
CA GLU A 100 7.04 -5.38 36.07
C GLU A 100 8.40 -5.77 35.47
N PHE A 101 8.78 -5.18 34.34
CA PHE A 101 10.12 -5.39 33.77
C PHE A 101 11.23 -4.82 34.65
N THR A 102 11.00 -3.68 35.30
CA THR A 102 11.98 -3.12 36.23
C THR A 102 12.06 -3.91 37.54
N ALA A 103 10.98 -4.56 37.97
CA ALA A 103 11.01 -5.45 39.15
C ALA A 103 11.85 -6.71 38.88
N ALA A 104 11.90 -7.18 37.64
CA ALA A 104 12.73 -8.31 37.23
C ALA A 104 14.22 -7.95 37.04
N LEU A 105 14.57 -6.66 36.98
CA LEU A 105 15.95 -6.20 36.78
C LEU A 105 16.87 -6.59 37.95
N PRO A 106 18.15 -6.88 37.68
CA PRO A 106 19.15 -7.03 38.73
C PRO A 106 19.46 -5.70 39.41
N HIS A 107 20.03 -5.74 40.62
CA HIS A 107 20.33 -4.56 41.46
C HIS A 107 21.15 -3.47 40.75
N ARG A 108 21.94 -3.81 39.72
CA ARG A 108 22.76 -2.88 38.93
C ARG A 108 22.40 -2.88 37.43
N GLY A 109 21.15 -3.19 37.09
CA GLY A 109 20.65 -3.10 35.73
C GLY A 109 19.95 -1.77 35.47
N PHE A 110 20.24 -1.13 34.33
CA PHE A 110 19.59 0.13 33.93
C PHE A 110 18.81 -0.05 32.63
N LEU A 111 17.51 0.25 32.66
CA LEU A 111 16.70 0.34 31.46
C LEU A 111 17.07 1.60 30.67
N LYS A 112 17.65 1.44 29.48
CA LYS A 112 18.06 2.55 28.59
C LYS A 112 16.95 2.94 27.62
N ARG A 113 16.29 1.95 27.03
CA ARG A 113 15.26 2.17 26.01
C ARG A 113 14.13 1.17 26.18
N PHE A 114 12.91 1.67 25.97
CA PHE A 114 11.70 0.88 25.91
C PHE A 114 10.91 1.34 24.69
N ALA A 115 10.62 0.42 23.77
CA ALA A 115 9.79 0.69 22.61
C ALA A 115 8.72 -0.40 22.49
N TYR A 116 7.45 0.00 22.44
CA TYR A 116 6.32 -0.90 22.28
C TYR A 116 5.74 -0.77 20.88
N SER A 117 5.58 -1.90 20.20
CA SER A 117 4.84 -2.00 18.96
C SER A 117 3.49 -2.66 19.20
N ALA A 118 2.42 -1.87 19.05
CA ALA A 118 1.06 -2.36 19.23
C ALA A 118 0.62 -3.33 18.12
N GLU A 119 1.22 -3.23 16.93
CA GLU A 119 0.89 -4.06 15.77
C GLU A 119 1.32 -5.52 15.97
N ASN A 120 2.49 -5.73 16.57
CA ASN A 120 3.09 -7.05 16.74
C ASN A 120 3.05 -7.58 18.18
N GLU A 121 2.43 -6.84 19.10
CA GLU A 121 2.44 -7.13 20.55
C GLU A 121 3.86 -7.36 21.11
N THR A 122 4.86 -6.70 20.51
CA THR A 122 6.27 -6.81 20.89
C THR A 122 6.75 -5.57 21.62
N VAL A 123 7.58 -5.79 22.64
CA VAL A 123 8.37 -4.76 23.30
C VAL A 123 9.84 -5.01 23.05
N GLU A 124 10.50 -3.98 22.53
CA GLU A 124 11.94 -3.91 22.46
C GLU A 124 12.47 -3.20 23.70
N ILE A 125 13.37 -3.86 24.43
CA ILE A 125 13.93 -3.37 25.69
C ILE A 125 15.45 -3.37 25.57
N GLN A 126 16.07 -2.22 25.83
CA GLN A 126 17.52 -2.10 25.90
C GLN A 126 17.93 -1.89 27.35
N ILE A 127 18.79 -2.77 27.87
CA ILE A 127 19.22 -2.75 29.27
C ILE A 127 20.74 -2.78 29.32
N GLN A 128 21.30 -1.94 30.19
CA GLN A 128 22.70 -1.94 30.54
C GLN A 128 22.93 -2.80 31.80
N PHE A 129 23.95 -3.64 31.77
CA PHE A 129 24.43 -4.49 32.85
C PHE A 129 25.93 -4.25 33.11
N ASP A 130 26.37 -4.52 34.34
CA ASP A 130 27.80 -4.49 34.69
C ASP A 130 28.52 -5.80 34.29
N GLU A 131 27.78 -6.88 34.10
CA GLU A 131 28.32 -8.19 33.71
C GLU A 131 27.56 -8.80 32.54
N GLN A 132 28.29 -9.37 31.59
CA GLN A 132 27.68 -10.05 30.43
C GLN A 132 26.74 -11.19 30.85
N ARG A 133 27.06 -11.97 31.89
CA ARG A 133 26.19 -13.08 32.34
C ARG A 133 24.82 -12.62 32.82
N GLN A 134 24.71 -11.39 33.34
CA GLN A 134 23.44 -10.86 33.82
C GLN A 134 22.43 -10.69 32.69
N SER A 135 22.88 -10.54 31.44
CA SER A 135 21.98 -10.42 30.29
C SER A 135 21.21 -11.72 30.03
N SER A 136 21.88 -12.87 30.16
CA SER A 136 21.25 -14.19 30.02
C SER A 136 20.36 -14.51 31.23
N TYR A 137 20.79 -14.14 32.44
CA TYR A 137 19.95 -14.34 33.64
C TYR A 137 18.67 -13.52 33.57
N TYR A 138 18.74 -12.28 33.08
CA TYR A 138 17.57 -11.43 32.92
C TYR A 138 16.58 -12.01 31.89
N LEU A 139 17.07 -12.58 30.78
CA LEU A 139 16.20 -13.28 29.83
C LEU A 139 15.43 -14.43 30.50
N SER A 140 16.12 -15.23 31.32
CA SER A 140 15.49 -16.34 32.04
C SER A 140 14.41 -15.85 33.01
N ARG A 141 14.68 -14.77 33.75
CA ARG A 141 13.69 -14.14 34.63
C ARG A 141 12.49 -13.60 33.86
N LEU A 142 12.71 -12.95 32.71
CA LEU A 142 11.60 -12.49 31.86
C LEU A 142 10.69 -13.64 31.43
N LYS A 143 11.23 -14.81 31.09
CA LYS A 143 10.42 -15.97 30.67
C LYS A 143 9.70 -16.66 31.82
N ASN A 144 10.30 -16.71 33.00
CA ASN A 144 9.81 -17.53 34.12
C ASN A 144 9.03 -16.74 35.17
N ASP A 145 9.47 -15.53 35.48
CA ASP A 145 8.98 -14.76 36.63
C ASP A 145 7.92 -13.72 36.21
N VAL A 146 7.97 -13.25 34.95
CA VAL A 146 7.06 -12.20 34.47
C VAL A 146 5.87 -12.82 33.74
N SER A 147 4.73 -12.93 34.45
CA SER A 147 3.49 -13.55 33.95
C SER A 147 2.89 -12.93 32.67
N ILE A 148 3.32 -11.72 32.32
CA ILE A 148 2.86 -10.96 31.14
C ILE A 148 3.62 -11.36 29.87
N VAL A 149 4.78 -12.00 30.02
CA VAL A 149 5.66 -12.37 28.92
C VAL A 149 5.21 -13.70 28.35
N LYS A 150 4.97 -13.73 27.04
CA LYS A 150 4.65 -14.95 26.31
C LYS A 150 5.90 -15.61 25.76
N ASP A 151 6.81 -14.80 25.21
CA ASP A 151 8.15 -15.22 24.83
C ASP A 151 9.11 -14.03 24.90
N ALA A 152 10.40 -14.32 25.02
CA ALA A 152 11.46 -13.33 25.00
C ALA A 152 12.69 -13.86 24.28
N GLN A 153 13.37 -12.99 23.55
CA GLN A 153 14.62 -13.32 22.86
C GLN A 153 15.62 -12.18 23.00
N VAL A 154 16.91 -12.54 23.01
CA VAL A 154 18.00 -11.56 22.94
C VAL A 154 18.28 -11.28 21.48
N LEU A 155 18.29 -10.00 21.11
CA LEU A 155 18.68 -9.56 19.78
C LEU A 155 20.18 -9.34 19.70
N THR A 156 20.72 -8.54 20.62
CA THR A 156 22.14 -8.17 20.65
C THR A 156 22.66 -8.05 22.08
N VAL A 157 23.96 -8.33 22.27
CA VAL A 157 24.69 -8.04 23.51
C VAL A 157 26.03 -7.44 23.11
N GLU A 158 26.24 -6.18 23.48
CA GLU A 158 27.41 -5.41 23.09
C GLU A 158 28.14 -4.88 24.33
N ALA A 159 29.47 -4.79 24.25
CA ALA A 159 30.27 -4.14 25.28
C ALA A 159 30.42 -2.65 24.92
N GLU A 160 29.84 -1.78 25.74
CA GLU A 160 29.96 -0.34 25.66
C GLU A 160 31.29 0.07 26.32
N LYS A 161 32.28 0.46 25.51
CA LYS A 161 33.50 1.08 26.02
C LYS A 161 33.15 2.50 26.44
N SER A 162 33.42 2.85 27.70
CA SER A 162 33.15 4.19 28.20
C SER A 162 34.05 5.19 27.46
N GLU A 163 33.48 6.12 26.69
CA GLU A 163 34.18 7.16 25.91
C GLU A 163 34.83 8.26 26.78
N LYS A 164 35.30 7.93 27.98
CA LYS A 164 36.10 8.84 28.82
C LYS A 164 37.59 8.64 28.59
N GLU A 165 37.99 8.62 27.32
CA GLU A 165 39.39 8.64 26.93
C GLU A 165 39.54 9.77 25.91
N ASN A 166 39.69 11.00 26.42
CA ASN A 166 40.43 12.14 25.84
C ASN A 166 39.95 13.46 26.48
N GLU A 167 40.29 13.69 27.75
CA GLU A 167 40.76 14.98 28.25
C GLU A 167 41.21 14.77 29.71
N ASP A 168 42.43 15.22 29.99
CA ASP A 168 43.14 15.20 31.29
C ASP A 168 43.74 13.88 31.79
N LYS A 169 44.99 13.67 31.35
CA LYS A 169 46.03 13.04 32.17
C LYS A 169 46.13 13.83 33.48
N THR A 170 45.71 13.23 34.59
CA THR A 170 46.38 13.18 35.91
C THR A 170 45.32 12.89 36.97
N ILE A 171 45.18 11.63 37.38
CA ILE A 171 45.02 11.19 38.76
C ILE A 171 45.14 9.65 38.73
N GLN A 172 46.14 9.15 39.45
CA GLN A 172 46.32 7.75 39.75
C GLN A 172 45.13 7.26 40.57
N SER A 173 44.38 6.29 40.06
CA SER A 173 43.62 5.33 40.85
C SER A 173 43.37 4.12 39.95
N GLU A 174 43.75 2.93 40.42
CA GLU A 174 43.42 1.62 39.85
C GLU A 174 41.91 1.35 40.01
N GLU A 175 41.04 2.26 39.59
CA GLU A 175 39.62 1.94 39.46
C GLU A 175 39.48 1.11 38.18
N SER A 176 39.48 -0.21 38.38
CA SER A 176 39.07 -1.22 37.42
C SER A 176 37.94 -0.66 36.54
N ILE A 177 38.26 -0.36 35.28
CA ILE A 177 37.26 0.08 34.30
C ILE A 177 36.35 -1.13 34.07
N ILE A 178 35.20 -1.15 34.75
CA ILE A 178 34.20 -2.21 34.59
C ILE A 178 33.55 -1.99 33.22
N PRO A 179 33.70 -2.91 32.25
CA PRO A 179 33.04 -2.79 30.96
C PRO A 179 31.53 -2.85 31.16
N ARG A 180 30.81 -1.90 30.58
CA ARG A 180 29.34 -1.89 30.59
C ARG A 180 28.85 -2.74 29.42
N TYR A 181 27.88 -3.60 29.66
CA TYR A 181 27.27 -4.43 28.63
C TYR A 181 25.87 -3.93 28.35
N VAL A 182 25.53 -3.72 27.09
CA VAL A 182 24.18 -3.33 26.67
C VAL A 182 23.57 -4.49 25.92
N ALA A 183 22.44 -5.00 26.41
CA ALA A 183 21.69 -6.05 25.74
C ALA A 183 20.33 -5.53 25.27
N THR A 184 19.96 -5.91 24.06
CA THR A 184 18.68 -5.61 23.45
C THR A 184 17.84 -6.86 23.42
N TYR A 185 16.62 -6.78 23.94
CA TYR A 185 15.66 -7.87 24.01
C TYR A 185 14.43 -7.55 23.18
N SER A 186 13.86 -8.56 22.56
CA SER A 186 12.52 -8.53 21.99
C SER A 186 11.63 -9.44 22.83
N VAL A 187 10.57 -8.87 23.39
CA VAL A 187 9.65 -9.54 24.31
C VAL A 187 8.26 -9.51 23.71
N GLN A 188 7.62 -10.67 23.52
CA GLN A 188 6.21 -10.77 23.16
C GLN A 188 5.36 -10.76 24.43
N ILE A 189 4.35 -9.89 24.45
CA ILE A 189 3.52 -9.64 25.63
C ILE A 189 2.09 -10.11 25.37
N ASP A 190 1.46 -10.74 26.37
CA ASP A 190 0.02 -11.01 26.34
C ASP A 190 -0.78 -9.77 26.79
N ARG A 191 -1.48 -9.16 25.84
CA ARG A 191 -2.36 -8.00 26.07
C ARG A 191 -3.43 -8.23 27.14
N LYS A 192 -3.97 -9.45 27.25
CA LYS A 192 -5.00 -9.77 28.25
C LYS A 192 -4.41 -9.76 29.67
N ALA A 193 -3.18 -10.24 29.82
CA ALA A 193 -2.47 -10.24 31.10
C ALA A 193 -2.18 -8.80 31.58
N VAL A 194 -1.76 -7.90 30.67
CA VAL A 194 -1.57 -6.47 31.00
C VAL A 194 -2.86 -5.83 31.50
N GLY A 195 -3.99 -6.08 30.82
CA GLY A 195 -5.28 -5.53 31.21
C GLY A 195 -5.71 -5.93 32.63
N ASN A 196 -5.38 -7.16 33.05
CA ASN A 196 -5.67 -7.63 34.40
C ASN A 196 -4.79 -6.95 35.47
N LEU A 197 -3.54 -6.65 35.15
CA LEU A 197 -2.65 -5.90 36.05
C LEU A 197 -3.13 -4.46 36.27
N VAL A 198 -3.58 -3.80 35.21
CA VAL A 198 -4.17 -2.45 35.29
C VAL A 198 -5.39 -2.42 36.21
N LYS A 199 -6.25 -3.45 36.16
CA LYS A 199 -7.42 -3.54 37.03
C LYS A 199 -7.02 -3.72 38.50
N LYS A 200 -6.04 -4.59 38.77
CA LYS A 200 -5.51 -4.81 40.13
C LYS A 200 -4.82 -3.58 40.73
N GLU A 201 -4.14 -2.77 39.91
CA GLU A 201 -3.54 -1.53 40.40
C GLU A 201 -4.59 -0.46 40.74
N LYS A 202 -5.65 -0.34 39.93
CA LYS A 202 -6.76 0.58 40.26
C LYS A 202 -7.46 0.23 41.57
N GLU A 203 -7.71 -1.07 41.82
CA GLU A 203 -8.32 -1.53 43.08
C GLU A 203 -7.45 -1.26 44.32
N LYS A 204 -6.13 -1.09 44.14
CA LYS A 204 -5.21 -0.74 45.23
C LYS A 204 -5.06 0.77 45.44
N GLU A 205 -5.43 1.58 44.45
CA GLU A 205 -5.36 3.04 44.52
C GLU A 205 -6.65 3.65 45.13
N ASP A 206 -7.76 2.90 45.07
CA ASP A 206 -9.05 3.26 45.66
C ASP A 206 -9.24 2.80 47.13
N GLN A 207 -8.19 2.23 47.77
CA GLN A 207 -8.14 1.85 49.20
C GLN A 207 -7.14 2.71 49.98
#